data_AF-A0A3M3NE25-F1
#
_entry.id   AF-A0A3M3NE25-F1
#
_cell.length_a   1.000
_cell.length_b   1.000
_cell.length_c   1.000
_cell.angle_alpha   90.00
_cell.angle_beta   90.00
_cell.angle_gamma   90.00
#
_symmetry.space_group_name_H-M   'P 1'
#
loop_
_entity.id
_entity.type
_entity.pdbx_description
1 polymer ?
#
loop_
_entity_poly.entity_id
_entity_poly.type
_entity_poly.pdbx_seq_one_letter_code
_entity_poly.pdbx_strand_id
1 'polypeptide(L)'
;MRRRWGLSGTDEYRGLRPGSKLVTTHKGHAFELVFKHRELDSGPEVYRACDSLQHTISRLCRQAGIKQGSSHSGGRSLAAKVLAATGDVETVQTILGHSKLDHSKPYLTVDQATIRHAFEVALA
;
A
#
# COMPACT_ATOMS: atom_id res chain seq x y z
N MET A 1 6.00 25.54 16.39
CA MET A 1 5.42 25.68 15.03
C MET A 1 4.72 24.36 14.66
N ARG A 2 3.40 24.34 14.47
CA ARG A 2 2.64 23.12 14.16
C ARG A 2 2.93 22.74 12.70
N ARG A 3 3.63 21.63 12.45
CA ARG A 3 3.91 21.14 11.09
C ARG A 3 2.58 20.79 10.43
N ARG A 4 2.21 21.52 9.38
CA ARG A 4 0.99 21.28 8.59
C ARG A 4 1.38 20.88 7.17
N TRP A 5 0.59 20.00 6.59
CA TRP A 5 0.72 19.64 5.18
C TRP A 5 0.28 20.85 4.35
N GLY A 6 1.14 21.28 3.43
CA GLY A 6 0.89 22.47 2.62
C GLY A 6 0.01 22.12 1.44
N LEU A 7 -1.16 22.76 1.33
CA LEU A 7 -2.01 22.69 0.15
C LEU A 7 -1.49 23.68 -0.91
N SER A 8 -1.58 23.32 -2.19
CA SER A 8 -1.15 24.17 -3.32
C SER A 8 -2.20 25.19 -3.70
N GLY A 9 -3.47 24.97 -3.32
CA GLY A 9 -4.62 25.78 -3.75
C GLY A 9 -5.08 25.47 -5.18
N THR A 10 -4.42 24.52 -5.86
CA THR A 10 -4.75 24.01 -7.20
C THR A 10 -5.27 22.59 -7.08
N ASP A 11 -6.21 22.15 -7.92
CA ASP A 11 -6.74 20.77 -7.86
C ASP A 11 -5.72 19.70 -8.30
N GLU A 12 -4.61 20.13 -8.89
CA GLU A 12 -3.48 19.27 -9.23
C GLU A 12 -2.94 18.55 -7.98
N TYR A 13 -2.62 17.26 -8.12
CA TYR A 13 -2.26 16.37 -7.01
C TYR A 13 -3.28 16.38 -5.84
N ARG A 14 -4.57 16.57 -6.16
CA ARG A 14 -5.68 16.65 -5.19
C ARG A 14 -5.48 17.77 -4.16
N GLY A 15 -4.94 18.91 -4.57
CA GLY A 15 -4.69 20.03 -3.66
C GLY A 15 -3.37 19.95 -2.89
N LEU A 16 -2.61 18.86 -3.01
CA LEU A 16 -1.33 18.70 -2.33
C LEU A 16 -0.21 19.40 -3.10
N ARG A 17 0.67 20.09 -2.37
CA ARG A 17 1.89 20.64 -3.00
C ARG A 17 2.79 19.49 -3.46
N PRO A 18 3.11 19.35 -4.76
CA PRO A 18 3.93 18.24 -5.26
C PRO A 18 5.35 18.21 -4.69
N GLY A 19 5.93 19.37 -4.36
CA GLY A 19 7.23 19.44 -3.70
C GLY A 19 7.20 19.10 -2.20
N SER A 20 6.03 19.11 -1.57
CA SER A 20 5.87 18.89 -0.14
C SER A 20 6.06 17.43 0.23
N LYS A 21 6.69 17.18 1.37
CA LYS A 21 6.91 15.84 1.89
C LYS A 21 5.79 15.50 2.86
N LEU A 22 4.99 14.50 2.50
CA LEU A 22 3.84 14.06 3.29
C LEU A 22 4.26 13.45 4.63
N VAL A 23 5.32 12.65 4.59
CA VAL A 23 5.86 11.92 5.75
C VAL A 23 7.28 12.41 6.02
N THR A 24 7.49 12.94 7.21
CA THR A 24 8.78 13.52 7.64
C THR A 24 9.34 12.78 8.84
N THR A 25 10.66 12.81 8.99
CA THR A 25 11.33 12.33 10.20
C THR A 25 10.93 13.15 11.43
N HIS A 26 11.31 12.70 12.63
CA HIS A 26 11.09 13.45 13.87
C HIS A 26 11.70 14.87 13.80
N LYS A 27 12.81 15.05 13.07
CA LYS A 27 13.45 16.36 12.83
C LYS A 27 12.78 17.20 11.75
N GLY A 28 11.82 16.65 11.02
CA GLY A 28 11.09 17.36 9.95
C GLY A 28 11.74 17.27 8.58
N HIS A 29 12.80 16.47 8.43
CA HIS A 29 13.44 16.22 7.14
C HIS A 29 12.72 15.12 6.37
N ALA A 30 12.98 15.07 5.06
CA ALA A 30 12.60 13.92 4.24
C ALA A 30 13.30 12.65 4.74
N PHE A 31 12.64 11.51 4.54
CA PHE A 31 13.32 10.24 4.70
C PHE A 31 14.23 9.97 3.49
N GLU A 32 15.36 9.30 3.74
CA GLU A 32 16.24 8.83 2.68
C GLU A 32 15.66 7.60 1.98
N LEU A 33 15.91 7.52 0.67
CA LEU A 33 15.51 6.42 -0.20
C LEU A 33 16.75 5.70 -0.70
N VAL A 34 16.78 4.39 -0.52
CA VAL A 34 17.88 3.52 -0.94
C VAL A 34 17.46 2.75 -2.18
N PHE A 35 18.34 2.64 -3.16
CA PHE A 35 18.13 1.78 -4.31
C PHE A 35 18.23 0.30 -3.90
N LYS A 36 17.27 -0.49 -4.37
CA LYS A 36 17.22 -1.93 -4.20
C LYS A 36 17.24 -2.55 -5.58
N HIS A 37 18.17 -3.48 -5.77
CA HIS A 37 18.27 -4.32 -6.96
C HIS A 37 17.70 -5.69 -6.61
N ARG A 38 16.75 -6.17 -7.42
CA ARG A 38 16.13 -7.47 -7.22
C ARG A 38 16.03 -8.19 -8.55
N GLU A 39 16.49 -9.43 -8.56
CA GLU A 39 16.19 -10.36 -9.66
C GLU A 39 14.79 -10.93 -9.45
N LEU A 40 13.93 -10.76 -10.45
CA LEU A 40 12.59 -11.35 -10.51
C LEU A 40 12.50 -12.25 -11.74
N ASP A 41 11.49 -13.12 -11.78
CA ASP A 41 11.23 -13.99 -12.93
C ASP A 41 10.96 -13.19 -14.22
N SER A 42 10.49 -11.94 -14.08
CA SER A 42 10.28 -10.99 -15.18
C SER A 42 11.54 -10.20 -15.58
N GLY A 43 12.68 -10.45 -14.93
CA GLY A 43 13.95 -9.74 -15.12
C GLY A 43 14.34 -8.84 -13.94
N PRO A 44 15.51 -8.20 -14.02
CA PRO A 44 16.04 -7.35 -12.96
C PRO A 44 15.19 -6.09 -12.77
N GLU A 45 14.83 -5.81 -11.53
CA GLU A 45 14.07 -4.62 -11.15
C GLU A 45 14.87 -3.76 -10.15
N VAL A 46 14.92 -2.45 -10.44
CA VAL A 46 15.53 -1.45 -9.58
C VAL A 46 14.46 -0.53 -9.03
N TYR A 47 14.28 -0.52 -7.72
CA TYR A 47 13.31 0.34 -7.06
C TYR A 47 13.91 1.08 -5.87
N ARG A 48 13.24 2.13 -5.43
CA ARG A 48 13.64 2.91 -4.25
C ARG A 48 12.80 2.50 -3.04
N ALA A 49 13.46 2.19 -1.93
CA ALA A 49 12.81 1.82 -0.68
C ALA A 49 13.22 2.76 0.46
N CYS A 50 12.31 2.96 1.41
CA CYS A 50 12.58 3.70 2.62
C CYS A 50 12.68 2.76 3.82
N ASP A 51 13.88 2.21 4.06
CA ASP A 51 14.07 1.20 5.11
C ASP A 51 13.81 1.76 6.52
N SER A 52 14.16 3.03 6.76
CA SER A 52 13.99 3.69 8.07
C SER A 52 12.52 3.96 8.41
N LEU A 53 11.71 4.36 7.42
CA LEU A 53 10.26 4.49 7.60
C LEU A 53 9.63 3.12 7.81
N GLN A 54 10.02 2.13 6.99
CA GLN A 54 9.53 0.76 7.13
C GLN A 54 9.83 0.18 8.52
N HIS A 55 11.04 0.39 9.05
CA HIS A 55 11.40 -0.03 10.40
C HIS A 55 10.54 0.67 11.47
N THR A 56 10.26 1.96 11.29
CA THR A 56 9.39 2.72 12.20
C THR A 56 7.98 2.13 12.25
N ILE A 57 7.40 1.80 11.09
CA ILE A 57 6.08 1.17 10.98
C ILE A 57 6.07 -0.22 11.60
N SER A 58 7.05 -1.06 11.29
CA SER A 58 7.14 -2.40 11.89
C SER A 58 7.29 -2.37 13.40
N ARG A 59 8.04 -1.39 13.94
CA ARG A 59 8.13 -1.18 15.40
C ARG A 59 6.78 -0.79 16.00
N LEU A 60 6.04 0.11 15.35
CA LEU A 60 4.71 0.53 15.78
C LEU A 60 3.73 -0.65 15.80
N CYS A 61 3.72 -1.47 14.75
CA CYS A 61 2.90 -2.68 14.71
C CYS A 61 3.25 -3.64 15.86
N ARG A 62 4.55 -3.89 16.10
CA ARG A 62 5.00 -4.74 17.20
C ARG A 62 4.58 -4.21 18.57
N GLN A 63 4.68 -2.89 18.78
CA GLN A 63 4.24 -2.25 20.03
C GLN A 63 2.73 -2.35 20.25
N ALA A 64 1.95 -2.38 19.17
CA ALA A 64 0.51 -2.64 19.22
C ALA A 64 0.16 -4.13 19.38
N GLY A 65 1.14 -5.01 19.56
CA GLY A 65 0.92 -6.46 19.68
C GLY A 65 0.70 -7.19 18.35
N ILE A 66 0.85 -6.51 17.21
CA ILE A 66 0.68 -7.10 15.87
C ILE A 66 1.98 -7.80 15.47
N LYS A 67 1.92 -9.13 15.37
CA LYS A 67 3.05 -9.96 14.91
C LYS A 67 3.25 -9.79 13.40
N GLN A 68 4.51 -9.72 12.96
CA GLN A 68 4.88 -9.60 11.53
C GLN A 68 4.29 -8.38 10.80
N GLY A 69 3.90 -7.33 11.54
CA GLY A 69 3.39 -6.10 10.94
C GLY A 69 4.46 -5.30 10.20
N SER A 70 4.09 -4.80 9.02
CA SER A 70 4.92 -4.07 8.05
C SER A 70 4.05 -3.19 7.14
N SER A 71 4.65 -2.26 6.40
CA SER A 71 3.91 -1.49 5.39
C SER A 71 3.25 -2.39 4.35
N HIS A 72 3.95 -3.43 3.88
CA HIS A 72 3.42 -4.40 2.93
C HIS A 72 2.22 -5.16 3.49
N SER A 73 2.32 -5.70 4.72
CA SER A 73 1.17 -6.36 5.36
C SER A 73 -0.01 -5.40 5.58
N GLY A 74 0.25 -4.11 5.87
CA GLY A 74 -0.78 -3.08 5.97
C GLY A 74 -1.47 -2.81 4.63
N GLY A 75 -0.71 -2.77 3.54
CA GLY A 75 -1.26 -2.70 2.17
C GLY A 75 -2.13 -3.90 1.84
N ARG A 76 -1.74 -5.11 2.26
CA ARG A 76 -2.56 -6.34 2.16
C ARG A 76 -3.87 -6.22 2.93
N SER A 77 -3.83 -5.77 4.17
CA SER A 77 -5.05 -5.56 4.96
C SER A 77 -5.95 -4.47 4.38
N LEU A 78 -5.39 -3.38 3.84
CA LEU A 78 -6.15 -2.32 3.18
C LEU A 78 -6.88 -2.88 1.95
N ALA A 79 -6.16 -3.57 1.07
CA ALA A 79 -6.71 -4.16 -0.15
C ALA A 79 -7.87 -5.12 0.16
N ALA A 80 -7.68 -6.04 1.12
CA ALA A 80 -8.71 -6.98 1.53
C ALA A 80 -9.96 -6.27 2.07
N LYS A 81 -9.80 -5.21 2.87
CA LYS A 81 -10.92 -4.44 3.41
C LYS A 81 -11.67 -3.65 2.33
N VAL A 82 -10.95 -3.03 1.40
CA VAL A 82 -11.56 -2.33 0.26
C VAL A 82 -12.34 -3.31 -0.61
N LEU A 83 -11.76 -4.46 -0.92
CA LEU A 83 -12.44 -5.50 -1.70
C LEU A 83 -13.72 -5.97 -0.99
N ALA A 84 -13.64 -6.26 0.31
CA ALA A 84 -14.81 -6.70 1.09
C ALA A 84 -15.90 -5.62 1.15
N ALA A 85 -15.53 -4.34 1.17
CA ALA A 85 -16.47 -3.23 1.25
C ALA A 85 -17.12 -2.86 -0.10
N THR A 86 -16.40 -3.06 -1.21
CA THR A 86 -16.81 -2.56 -2.54
C THR A 86 -17.16 -3.67 -3.52
N GLY A 87 -16.63 -4.88 -3.33
CA GLY A 87 -16.68 -5.96 -4.31
C GLY A 87 -15.87 -5.69 -5.58
N ASP A 88 -15.15 -4.56 -5.67
CA ASP A 88 -14.54 -4.08 -6.90
C ASP A 88 -13.01 -4.13 -6.86
N VAL A 89 -12.45 -4.97 -7.74
CA VAL A 89 -11.01 -5.16 -7.89
C VAL A 89 -10.34 -3.95 -8.56
N GLU A 90 -11.04 -3.21 -9.43
CA GLU A 90 -10.49 -2.02 -10.08
C GLU A 90 -10.32 -0.87 -9.07
N THR A 91 -11.26 -0.72 -8.14
CA THR A 91 -11.12 0.19 -7.00
C THR A 91 -9.91 -0.18 -6.14
N VAL A 92 -9.71 -1.47 -5.83
CA VAL A 92 -8.52 -1.93 -5.08
C VAL A 92 -7.24 -1.59 -5.83
N GLN A 93 -7.20 -1.85 -7.15
CA GLN A 93 -6.04 -1.55 -7.98
C GLN A 93 -5.70 -0.05 -7.97
N THR A 94 -6.72 0.80 -8.14
CA THR A 94 -6.58 2.26 -8.14
C THR A 94 -6.02 2.76 -6.82
N ILE A 95 -6.51 2.22 -5.69
CA ILE A 95 -6.05 2.61 -4.35
C ILE A 95 -4.61 2.17 -4.08
N LEU A 96 -4.22 0.97 -4.53
CA LEU A 96 -2.84 0.47 -4.37
C LEU A 96 -1.85 1.10 -5.36
N GLY A 97 -2.35 1.78 -6.40
CA GLY A 97 -1.52 2.39 -7.44
C GLY A 97 -0.80 1.34 -8.31
N HIS A 98 -1.36 0.14 -8.45
CA HIS A 98 -0.77 -0.91 -9.29
C HIS A 98 -1.10 -0.65 -10.77
N SER A 99 -0.07 -0.54 -11.61
CA SER A 99 -0.22 -0.32 -13.06
C SER A 99 -0.78 -1.53 -13.81
N LYS A 100 -0.71 -2.74 -13.22
CA LYS A 100 -1.26 -3.98 -13.77
C LYS A 100 -2.04 -4.76 -12.70
N LEU A 101 -3.16 -5.36 -13.10
CA LEU A 101 -4.01 -6.21 -12.26
C LEU A 101 -3.25 -7.40 -11.64
N ASP A 102 -2.24 -7.95 -12.33
CA ASP A 102 -1.48 -9.09 -11.82
C ASP A 102 -0.77 -8.82 -10.48
N HIS A 103 -0.46 -7.56 -10.17
CA HIS A 103 0.21 -7.20 -8.92
C HIS A 103 -0.75 -7.09 -7.72
N SER A 104 -2.08 -7.04 -7.95
CA SER A 104 -3.09 -7.06 -6.87
C SER A 104 -3.48 -8.49 -6.47
N LYS A 105 -3.25 -9.50 -7.32
CA LYS A 105 -3.55 -10.91 -7.02
C LYS A 105 -3.04 -11.41 -5.65
N PRO A 106 -1.80 -11.09 -5.19
CA PRO A 106 -1.32 -11.50 -3.86
C PRO A 106 -2.06 -10.85 -2.68
N TYR A 107 -2.85 -9.81 -2.96
CA TYR A 107 -3.61 -9.02 -1.98
C TYR A 107 -5.08 -9.47 -1.88
N LEU A 108 -5.56 -10.31 -2.80
CA LEU A 108 -6.92 -10.83 -2.84
C LEU A 108 -7.01 -12.13 -2.02
N THR A 109 -7.21 -12.01 -0.71
CA THR A 109 -7.70 -13.14 0.09
C THR A 109 -9.21 -13.17 -0.02
N VAL A 110 -9.73 -14.10 -0.83
CA VAL A 110 -11.18 -14.34 -0.96
C VAL A 110 -11.60 -15.35 0.11
N ASP A 111 -12.73 -15.07 0.78
CA ASP A 111 -13.29 -15.99 1.77
C ASP A 111 -13.75 -17.31 1.11
N GLN A 112 -13.58 -18.43 1.82
CA GLN A 112 -13.92 -19.76 1.31
C GLN A 112 -15.42 -19.91 1.00
N ALA A 113 -16.30 -19.23 1.74
CA ALA A 113 -17.74 -19.26 1.43
C ALA A 113 -18.04 -18.53 0.11
N THR A 114 -17.33 -17.44 -0.18
CA THR A 114 -17.46 -16.72 -1.47
C THR A 114 -16.99 -17.61 -2.62
N ILE A 115 -15.88 -18.34 -2.44
CA ILE A 115 -15.40 -19.29 -3.45
C ILE A 115 -16.44 -20.39 -3.70
N ARG A 116 -16.98 -21.00 -2.63
CA ARG A 116 -18.02 -22.03 -2.76
C ARG A 116 -19.25 -21.53 -3.51
N HIS A 117 -19.77 -20.36 -3.14
CA HIS A 117 -20.93 -19.79 -3.80
C HIS A 117 -20.68 -19.54 -5.30
N ALA A 118 -19.48 -19.04 -5.66
CA ALA A 118 -19.13 -18.85 -7.08
C ALA A 118 -19.13 -20.17 -7.87
N PHE A 119 -18.64 -21.26 -7.26
CA PHE A 119 -18.69 -22.59 -7.89
C PHE A 119 -20.13 -23.13 -8.01
N GLU A 120 -20.98 -22.91 -7.01
CA GLU A 120 -22.39 -23.31 -7.05
C GLU A 120 -23.14 -22.62 -8.20
N VAL A 121 -22.88 -21.32 -8.42
CA VAL A 121 -23.50 -20.54 -9.51
C VAL A 121 -22.96 -20.97 -10.88
N ALA A 122 -21.66 -21.27 -10.99
CA ALA A 122 -21.03 -21.63 -12.26
C ALA A 122 -21.32 -23.08 -12.73
N LEU A 123 -21.69 -23.96 -11.80
CA LEU A 123 -22.00 -25.38 -12.08
C LEU A 123 -23.51 -25.67 -12.16
N ALA A 124 -24.36 -24.67 -11.92
CA ALA A 124 -25.80 -24.73 -12.11
C ALA A 124 -26.19 -24.39 -13.56
#